data_AF-A0A2T4VNG5-F1
#
_entry.id   AF-A0A2T4VNG5-F1
#
_cell.length_a   1.000
_cell.length_b   1.000
_cell.length_c   1.000
_cell.angle_alpha   90.00
_cell.angle_beta   90.00
_cell.angle_gamma   90.00
#
_symmetry.space_group_name_H-M   'P 1'
#
loop_
_entity.id
_entity.type
_entity.pdbx_description
1 polymer ?
#
loop_
_entity_poly.entity_id
_entity_poly.type
_entity_poly.pdbx_seq_one_letter_code
_entity_poly.pdbx_strand_id
1 'polypeptide(L)'
;MRAHVSWPMLAALLLAAGCVTETTLQPLPSAPTTPSGAAKAEANGVLLLANGRAWHGNPSDLESIVVPVLVHIENQSGRALRIQAKEFVLEGSSGFQYSALSPFQQREQGLAMGGSGVYGHASLSVGVGLGYGPWGYGYPGWWGPGWYGGLGWGPGWYGYPGWYGPYYWTPPEPLPTQDMVRKALPEGTLKPGGNVTGFLYFQNVGNREGQVTLQARLVDADTGEQFGTVSIPFGVHFVHSG
;
A
#
# COMPACT_ATOMS: atom_id res chain seq x y z
N MET A 1 -67.01 -13.39 -16.35
CA MET A 1 -65.73 -14.11 -16.57
C MET A 1 -64.61 -13.21 -16.06
N ARG A 2 -63.87 -13.64 -15.04
CA ARG A 2 -62.84 -12.86 -14.34
C ARG A 2 -61.52 -12.89 -15.11
N ALA A 3 -60.86 -11.73 -15.14
CA ALA A 3 -59.63 -11.46 -15.87
C ALA A 3 -58.41 -12.18 -15.28
N HIS A 4 -57.49 -12.59 -16.15
CA HIS A 4 -56.11 -12.88 -15.79
C HIS A 4 -55.19 -12.03 -16.68
N VAL A 5 -54.79 -10.87 -16.16
CA VAL A 5 -53.67 -10.10 -16.69
C VAL A 5 -52.42 -10.73 -16.07
N SER A 6 -51.73 -11.54 -16.85
CA SER A 6 -50.45 -12.14 -16.48
C SER A 6 -49.34 -11.11 -16.67
N TRP A 7 -48.87 -10.56 -15.56
CA TRP A 7 -47.70 -9.68 -15.45
C TRP A 7 -46.45 -10.57 -15.32
N PRO A 8 -45.57 -10.69 -16.33
CA PRO A 8 -44.31 -11.37 -16.11
C PRO A 8 -43.40 -10.46 -15.27
N MET A 9 -43.02 -10.94 -14.09
CA MET A 9 -42.00 -10.33 -13.22
C MET A 9 -40.68 -10.24 -13.98
N LEU A 10 -40.23 -9.02 -14.25
CA LEU A 10 -38.88 -8.73 -14.73
C LEU A 10 -37.97 -8.62 -13.49
N ALA A 11 -37.45 -9.75 -13.01
CA ALA A 11 -36.42 -9.78 -11.97
C ALA A 11 -35.05 -9.59 -12.63
N ALA A 12 -34.69 -8.34 -12.92
CA ALA A 12 -33.33 -7.98 -13.34
C ALA A 12 -32.40 -8.05 -12.12
N LEU A 13 -31.67 -9.16 -11.99
CA LEU A 13 -30.61 -9.33 -11.01
C LEU A 13 -29.40 -8.46 -11.45
N LEU A 14 -29.28 -7.27 -10.87
CA LEU A 14 -28.09 -6.41 -10.98
C LEU A 14 -26.97 -7.00 -10.11
N LEU A 15 -26.16 -7.88 -10.69
CA LEU A 15 -24.88 -8.30 -10.12
C LEU A 15 -23.87 -7.14 -10.28
N ALA A 16 -23.82 -6.25 -9.31
CA ALA A 16 -22.72 -5.31 -9.18
C ALA A 16 -21.49 -6.07 -8.67
N ALA A 17 -20.71 -6.65 -9.59
CA ALA A 17 -19.34 -7.06 -9.28
C ALA A 17 -18.53 -5.78 -9.00
N GLY A 18 -18.04 -5.62 -7.77
CA GLY A 18 -17.12 -4.55 -7.44
C GLY A 18 -15.79 -4.83 -8.11
N CYS A 19 -15.45 -4.10 -9.17
CA CYS A 19 -14.15 -4.19 -9.80
C CYS A 19 -13.07 -3.74 -8.81
N VAL A 20 -12.16 -4.64 -8.45
CA VAL A 20 -10.92 -4.26 -7.78
C VAL A 20 -9.94 -3.85 -8.88
N THR A 21 -9.44 -2.62 -8.81
CA THR A 21 -8.45 -2.10 -9.74
C THR A 21 -7.06 -2.22 -9.11
N GLU A 22 -6.22 -3.09 -9.67
CA GLU A 22 -4.83 -3.25 -9.27
C GLU A 22 -3.94 -2.29 -10.07
N THR A 23 -3.01 -1.61 -9.40
CA THR A 23 -2.07 -0.67 -10.03
C THR A 23 -0.69 -1.30 -10.13
N THR A 24 -0.22 -1.50 -11.36
CA THR A 24 1.11 -2.08 -11.63
C THR A 24 1.97 -1.13 -12.46
N LEU A 25 3.28 -1.19 -12.26
CA LEU A 25 4.24 -0.41 -13.04
C LEU A 25 4.96 -1.30 -14.04
N GLN A 26 4.96 -0.89 -15.30
CA GLN A 26 5.70 -1.56 -16.36
C GLN A 26 6.76 -0.63 -16.95
N PRO A 27 7.99 -1.11 -17.19
CA PRO A 27 9.03 -0.28 -17.80
C PRO A 27 8.51 0.30 -19.12
N LEU A 28 8.79 1.57 -19.40
CA LEU A 28 8.51 2.08 -20.74
C LEU A 28 9.35 1.35 -21.79
N PRO A 29 8.90 1.25 -23.05
CA PRO A 29 9.67 0.62 -24.13
C PRO A 29 11.06 1.23 -24.36
N SER A 30 11.25 2.50 -23.96
CA SER A 30 12.52 3.22 -24.03
C SER A 30 13.46 2.94 -22.85
N ALA A 31 12.97 2.33 -21.77
CA ALA A 31 13.77 2.03 -20.59
C ALA A 31 14.58 0.72 -20.81
N PRO A 32 15.89 0.71 -20.52
CA PRO A 32 16.65 -0.53 -20.49
C PRO A 32 16.04 -1.53 -19.49
N THR A 33 15.99 -2.81 -19.85
CA THR A 33 15.49 -3.87 -18.96
C THR A 33 16.45 -5.04 -18.85
N THR A 34 16.39 -5.75 -17.74
CA THR A 34 17.05 -7.06 -17.57
C THR A 34 16.29 -8.15 -18.33
N PRO A 35 16.88 -9.36 -18.52
CA PRO A 35 16.15 -10.51 -19.06
C PRO A 35 14.92 -10.92 -18.23
N SER A 36 14.93 -10.63 -16.92
CA SER A 36 13.78 -10.84 -16.02
C SER A 36 12.70 -9.76 -16.13
N GLY A 37 12.88 -8.76 -17.00
CA GLY A 37 11.92 -7.68 -17.23
C GLY A 37 11.94 -6.58 -16.17
N ALA A 38 12.95 -6.52 -15.30
CA ALA A 38 13.15 -5.40 -14.39
C ALA A 38 13.73 -4.21 -15.17
N ALA A 39 13.20 -3.01 -14.94
CA ALA A 39 13.78 -1.80 -15.49
C ALA A 39 15.15 -1.54 -14.85
N LYS A 40 16.08 -0.99 -15.62
CA LYS A 40 17.47 -0.75 -15.24
C LYS A 40 17.83 0.70 -15.50
N ALA A 41 18.42 1.37 -14.50
CA ALA A 41 19.11 2.64 -14.67
C ALA A 41 20.35 2.70 -13.78
N GLU A 42 21.32 3.51 -14.17
CA GLU A 42 22.56 3.70 -13.44
C GLU A 42 22.95 5.18 -13.48
N ALA A 43 23.38 5.72 -12.35
CA ALA A 43 23.95 7.06 -12.27
C ALA A 43 24.97 7.13 -11.13
N ASN A 44 26.06 7.88 -11.34
CA ASN A 44 27.08 8.13 -10.31
C ASN A 44 27.64 6.83 -9.66
N GLY A 45 27.75 5.75 -10.42
CA GLY A 45 28.20 4.44 -9.94
C GLY A 45 27.17 3.71 -9.06
N VAL A 46 25.90 4.12 -9.06
CA VAL A 46 24.82 3.41 -8.40
C VAL A 46 23.91 2.80 -9.46
N LEU A 47 23.81 1.48 -9.47
CA LEU A 47 22.89 0.72 -10.31
C LEU A 47 21.58 0.52 -9.55
N LEU A 48 20.45 0.83 -10.20
CA LEU A 48 19.11 0.55 -9.71
C LEU A 48 18.38 -0.35 -10.71
N LEU A 49 17.90 -1.49 -10.21
CA LEU A 49 16.92 -2.32 -10.91
C LEU A 49 15.58 -2.20 -10.19
N ALA A 50 14.49 -2.11 -10.93
CA ALA A 50 13.15 -1.95 -10.38
C ALA A 50 12.12 -2.81 -11.12
N ASN A 51 11.29 -3.53 -10.37
CA ASN A 51 10.22 -4.38 -10.91
C ASN A 51 8.90 -4.13 -10.15
N GLY A 52 7.93 -3.52 -10.83
CA GLY A 52 6.60 -3.19 -10.28
C GLY A 52 5.56 -4.31 -10.38
N ARG A 53 5.97 -5.55 -10.70
CA ARG A 53 5.10 -6.74 -10.78
C ARG A 53 5.65 -7.93 -9.98
N ALA A 54 6.61 -7.66 -9.10
CA ALA A 54 7.33 -8.72 -8.39
C ALA A 54 6.65 -9.18 -7.10
N TRP A 55 5.57 -8.50 -6.66
CA TRP A 55 4.93 -8.82 -5.40
C TRP A 55 4.16 -10.14 -5.49
N HIS A 56 4.44 -11.01 -4.52
CA HIS A 56 3.80 -12.33 -4.34
C HIS A 56 3.76 -12.61 -2.83
N GLY A 57 3.09 -11.76 -2.06
CA GLY A 57 3.01 -11.85 -0.60
C GLY A 57 1.58 -11.69 -0.10
N ASN A 58 1.45 -11.55 1.22
CA ASN A 58 0.18 -11.18 1.85
C ASN A 58 0.16 -9.66 2.16
N PRO A 59 -0.90 -8.92 1.77
CA PRO A 59 -2.07 -9.39 1.03
C PRO A 59 -1.73 -9.62 -0.46
N SER A 60 -2.44 -10.53 -1.12
CA SER A 60 -2.17 -10.89 -2.53
C SER A 60 -2.56 -9.78 -3.51
N ASP A 61 -3.47 -8.90 -3.10
CA ASP A 61 -4.02 -7.76 -3.83
C ASP A 61 -3.44 -6.43 -3.33
N LEU A 62 -2.19 -6.44 -2.84
CA LEU A 62 -1.54 -5.27 -2.25
C LEU A 62 -1.50 -4.07 -3.22
N GLU A 63 -1.41 -4.35 -4.51
CA GLU A 63 -1.45 -3.43 -5.65
C GLU A 63 -2.74 -2.61 -5.75
N SER A 64 -3.81 -3.03 -5.08
CA SER A 64 -5.05 -2.25 -4.97
C SER A 64 -4.98 -1.15 -3.91
N ILE A 65 -4.02 -1.26 -2.97
CA ILE A 65 -3.90 -0.38 -1.79
C ILE A 65 -2.68 0.54 -1.91
N VAL A 66 -1.56 -0.01 -2.34
CA VAL A 66 -0.26 0.66 -2.53
C VAL A 66 0.39 0.16 -3.81
N VAL A 67 1.43 0.83 -4.29
CA VAL A 67 2.22 0.34 -5.43
C VAL A 67 3.51 -0.30 -4.90
N PRO A 68 3.61 -1.64 -4.87
CA PRO A 68 4.84 -2.33 -4.48
C PRO A 68 5.85 -2.35 -5.64
N VAL A 69 7.07 -1.92 -5.37
CA VAL A 69 8.18 -1.98 -6.34
C VAL A 69 9.35 -2.72 -5.70
N LEU A 70 9.69 -3.89 -6.24
CA LEU A 70 10.91 -4.57 -5.85
C LEU A 70 12.10 -3.83 -6.46
N VAL A 71 13.02 -3.39 -5.61
CA VAL A 71 14.26 -2.76 -6.06
C VAL A 71 15.48 -3.58 -5.70
N HIS A 72 16.47 -3.55 -6.57
CA HIS A 72 17.83 -4.02 -6.32
C HIS A 72 18.79 -2.86 -6.57
N ILE A 73 19.65 -2.59 -5.60
CA ILE A 73 20.58 -1.47 -5.63
C ILE A 73 21.99 -2.04 -5.48
N GLU A 74 22.89 -1.66 -6.38
CA GLU A 74 24.33 -1.88 -6.22
C GLU A 74 25.04 -0.53 -6.08
N ASN A 75 25.91 -0.41 -5.09
CA ASN A 75 26.66 0.81 -4.83
C ASN A 75 28.13 0.63 -5.23
N GLN A 76 28.49 1.11 -6.41
CA GLN A 76 29.87 1.18 -6.91
C GLN A 76 30.39 2.62 -6.95
N SER A 77 29.73 3.55 -6.26
CA SER A 77 30.03 4.99 -6.29
C SER A 77 31.31 5.40 -5.55
N GLY A 78 31.86 4.51 -4.71
CA GLY A 78 32.93 4.82 -3.78
C GLY A 78 32.49 5.57 -2.52
N ARG A 79 31.21 5.94 -2.40
CA ARG A 79 30.62 6.63 -1.24
C ARG A 79 29.69 5.72 -0.45
N ALA A 80 29.53 5.95 0.85
CA ALA A 80 28.50 5.27 1.63
C ALA A 80 27.12 5.81 1.22
N LEU A 81 26.22 4.95 0.74
CA LEU A 81 24.90 5.35 0.28
C LEU A 81 23.86 5.18 1.39
N ARG A 82 23.09 6.22 1.70
CA ARG A 82 21.96 6.14 2.61
C ARG A 82 20.77 5.48 1.92
N ILE A 83 20.23 4.43 2.53
CA ILE A 83 19.04 3.72 2.08
C ILE A 83 17.91 4.02 3.06
N GLN A 84 16.97 4.85 2.65
CA GLN A 84 15.76 5.18 3.41
C GLN A 84 14.59 5.35 2.44
N ALA A 85 13.38 4.95 2.84
CA ALA A 85 12.21 5.03 1.96
C ALA A 85 12.00 6.44 1.40
N LYS A 86 12.19 7.49 2.22
CA LYS A 86 12.03 8.90 1.82
C LYS A 86 12.97 9.37 0.69
N GLU A 87 14.02 8.62 0.36
CA GLU A 87 14.89 8.96 -0.76
C GLU A 87 14.33 8.50 -2.11
N PHE A 88 13.21 7.76 -2.08
CA PHE A 88 12.54 7.26 -3.26
C PHE A 88 11.16 7.90 -3.42
N VAL A 89 10.87 8.36 -4.63
CA VAL A 89 9.57 8.92 -5.02
C VAL A 89 9.16 8.39 -6.39
N LEU A 90 7.87 8.24 -6.61
CA LEU A 90 7.31 8.19 -7.97
C LEU A 90 6.86 9.60 -8.31
N GLU A 91 7.45 10.19 -9.34
CA GLU A 91 7.01 11.47 -9.89
C GLU A 91 6.05 11.22 -11.05
N GLY A 92 4.80 11.67 -10.90
CA GLY A 92 3.79 11.63 -11.95
C GLY A 92 4.05 12.65 -13.04
N SER A 93 3.50 12.39 -14.22
CA SER A 93 3.50 13.32 -15.35
C SER A 93 2.83 14.67 -15.02
N SER A 94 1.93 14.68 -14.04
CA SER A 94 1.28 15.89 -13.51
C SER A 94 2.19 16.75 -12.60
N GLY A 95 3.37 16.24 -12.23
CA GLY A 95 4.25 16.81 -11.20
C GLY A 95 3.87 16.39 -9.77
N PHE A 96 2.81 15.59 -9.59
CA PHE A 96 2.48 15.03 -8.28
C PHE A 96 3.53 13.99 -7.86
N GLN A 97 3.93 14.02 -6.59
CA GLN A 97 4.90 13.07 -6.05
C GLN A 97 4.23 12.09 -5.10
N TYR A 98 4.41 10.81 -5.38
CA TYR A 98 3.98 9.71 -4.51
C TYR A 98 5.21 9.23 -3.72
N SER A 99 5.23 9.53 -2.43
CA SER A 99 6.35 9.15 -1.55
C SER A 99 6.32 7.67 -1.22
N ALA A 100 7.50 7.04 -1.13
CA ALA A 100 7.59 5.71 -0.54
C ALA A 100 7.27 5.77 0.96
N LEU A 101 6.51 4.77 1.41
CA LEU A 101 6.11 4.55 2.79
C LEU A 101 7.12 3.62 3.46
N SER A 102 7.48 3.91 4.70
CA SER A 102 8.30 3.01 5.53
C SER A 102 7.39 2.12 6.40
N PRO A 103 7.31 0.80 6.13
CA PRO A 103 6.57 -0.12 6.98
C PRO A 103 7.11 -0.17 8.41
N PHE A 104 8.41 0.08 8.59
CA PHE A 104 9.06 0.10 9.90
C PHE A 104 8.51 1.24 10.76
N GLN A 105 8.52 2.46 10.23
CA GLN A 105 8.01 3.64 10.94
C GLN A 105 6.52 3.52 11.26
N GLN A 106 5.72 3.01 10.31
CA GLN A 106 4.28 2.84 10.52
C GLN A 106 3.97 1.80 11.58
N ARG A 107 4.69 0.67 11.58
CA ARG A 107 4.55 -0.36 12.61
C ARG A 107 4.95 0.16 13.99
N GLU A 108 6.02 0.95 14.09
CA GLU A 108 6.43 1.58 15.35
C GLU A 108 5.39 2.59 15.87
N GLN A 109 4.76 3.33 14.95
CA GLN A 109 3.77 4.37 15.28
C GLN A 109 2.33 3.86 15.36
N GLY A 110 2.08 2.58 15.04
CA GLY A 110 0.73 2.02 14.95
C GLY A 110 -0.14 2.64 13.85
N LEU A 111 0.47 3.17 12.79
CA LEU A 111 -0.23 3.79 11.65
C LEU A 111 -0.58 2.75 10.60
N ALA A 112 -1.81 2.81 10.07
CA ALA A 112 -2.23 1.95 8.97
C ALA A 112 -1.80 2.51 7.61
N MET A 113 -1.36 1.64 6.69
CA MET A 113 -1.28 2.00 5.27
C MET A 113 -2.68 1.93 4.65
N GLY A 114 -3.13 3.00 4.00
CA GLY A 114 -4.42 2.99 3.32
C GLY A 114 -4.60 4.21 2.42
N GLY A 115 -4.81 3.96 1.13
CA GLY A 115 -5.29 4.97 0.19
C GLY A 115 -6.77 5.26 0.46
N SER A 116 -7.11 6.55 0.53
CA SER A 116 -8.49 7.05 0.58
C SER A 116 -9.27 6.58 -0.64
N GLY A 117 -10.13 5.58 -0.47
CA GLY A 117 -10.88 4.96 -1.55
C GLY A 117 -12.33 4.64 -1.21
N VAL A 118 -13.08 5.54 -0.55
CA VAL A 118 -14.55 5.44 -0.45
C VAL A 118 -15.18 6.84 -0.42
N TYR A 119 -15.74 7.26 -1.56
CA TYR A 119 -16.69 8.37 -1.81
C TYR A 119 -16.47 9.75 -1.14
N GLY A 120 -16.24 10.76 -1.99
CA GLY A 120 -16.60 12.15 -1.71
C GLY A 120 -15.43 13.07 -1.39
N HIS A 121 -15.14 13.97 -2.32
CA HIS A 121 -14.49 15.28 -2.15
C HIS A 121 -13.49 15.48 -0.98
N ALA A 122 -12.24 15.70 -1.39
CA ALA A 122 -11.40 16.86 -1.05
C ALA A 122 -10.09 16.62 -0.27
N SER A 123 -9.09 17.34 -0.79
CA SER A 123 -8.01 18.07 -0.09
C SER A 123 -6.80 17.29 0.47
N LEU A 124 -5.63 17.77 0.05
CA LEU A 124 -4.35 17.68 0.75
C LEU A 124 -4.54 17.94 2.25
N SER A 125 -4.12 17.00 3.08
CA SER A 125 -3.86 17.25 4.49
C SER A 125 -2.40 16.96 4.79
N VAL A 126 -1.59 18.03 4.80
CA VAL A 126 -0.34 18.06 5.58
C VAL A 126 -0.76 18.18 7.04
N GLY A 127 -0.83 17.05 7.73
CA GLY A 127 -1.15 17.01 9.15
C GLY A 127 0.12 17.19 9.99
N VAL A 128 0.43 18.43 10.37
CA VAL A 128 1.22 18.68 11.59
C VAL A 128 0.34 18.23 12.75
N GLY A 129 0.75 17.17 13.45
CA GLY A 129 -0.01 16.61 14.56
C GLY A 129 -0.14 17.59 15.72
N LEU A 130 -1.22 18.37 15.73
CA LEU A 130 -1.77 19.03 16.92
C LEU A 130 -3.19 18.51 17.10
N GLY A 131 -3.31 17.35 17.75
CA GLY A 131 -4.60 16.80 18.13
C GLY A 131 -5.24 17.65 19.22
N TYR A 132 -6.33 18.33 18.88
CA TYR A 132 -7.35 18.77 19.85
C TYR A 132 -8.68 18.14 19.45
N GLY A 133 -8.91 16.93 19.98
CA GLY A 133 -10.21 16.26 20.04
C GLY A 133 -10.50 15.91 21.51
N PRO A 134 -11.74 16.09 22.01
CA PRO A 134 -12.03 16.18 23.45
C PRO A 134 -12.16 14.84 24.18
N TRP A 135 -11.39 13.82 23.78
CA TRP A 135 -11.27 12.55 24.50
C TRP A 135 -9.83 12.05 24.39
N GLY A 136 -8.99 12.59 25.28
CA GLY A 136 -7.66 12.05 25.52
C GLY A 136 -7.70 10.73 26.31
N TYR A 137 -6.51 10.15 26.48
CA TYR A 137 -6.15 8.89 27.13
C TYR A 137 -6.20 7.69 26.18
N GLY A 138 -5.07 7.11 25.75
CA GLY A 138 -3.86 6.82 26.52
C GLY A 138 -3.96 5.38 27.00
N TYR A 139 -3.28 4.45 26.32
CA TYR A 139 -3.01 3.14 26.89
C TYR A 139 -2.18 3.35 28.16
N PRO A 140 -2.63 2.80 29.30
CA PRO A 140 -1.85 1.70 29.84
C PRO A 140 -2.69 0.62 30.53
N GLY A 141 -2.19 -0.62 30.47
CA GLY A 141 -2.20 -1.51 31.62
C GLY A 141 -3.52 -2.21 31.95
N TRP A 142 -3.49 -3.53 31.78
CA TRP A 142 -3.88 -4.55 32.76
C TRP A 142 -4.63 -4.12 34.05
N TRP A 143 -5.51 -5.04 34.49
CA TRP A 143 -6.27 -5.14 35.75
C TRP A 143 -7.76 -4.77 35.68
N GLY A 144 -8.59 -5.82 35.70
CA GLY A 144 -9.99 -5.72 36.10
C GLY A 144 -10.46 -7.03 36.75
N PRO A 145 -10.40 -7.16 38.09
CA PRO A 145 -11.20 -8.14 38.82
C PRO A 145 -12.66 -7.66 38.90
N GLY A 146 -13.56 -8.64 38.90
CA GLY A 146 -14.97 -8.47 38.56
C GLY A 146 -15.84 -7.71 39.55
N TRP A 147 -17.07 -7.44 39.10
CA TRP A 147 -18.25 -7.47 39.96
C TRP A 147 -19.39 -8.18 39.23
N TYR A 148 -19.88 -9.23 39.89
CA TYR A 148 -21.09 -9.99 39.57
C TYR A 148 -22.34 -9.10 39.66
N GLY A 149 -23.34 -9.47 38.86
CA GLY A 149 -24.68 -9.69 39.40
C GLY A 149 -25.75 -8.67 39.04
N GLY A 150 -26.66 -9.10 38.15
CA GLY A 150 -28.05 -9.16 38.54
C GLY A 150 -29.07 -8.34 37.76
N LEU A 151 -29.91 -9.09 37.02
CA LEU A 151 -31.37 -8.95 36.96
C LEU A 151 -31.98 -7.77 36.18
N GLY A 152 -32.35 -8.06 34.94
CA GLY A 152 -33.47 -7.41 34.24
C GLY A 152 -34.29 -8.47 33.51
N TRP A 153 -35.41 -8.88 34.10
CA TRP A 153 -36.32 -9.91 33.60
C TRP A 153 -37.16 -9.43 32.39
N GLY A 154 -37.34 -10.31 31.42
CA GLY A 154 -38.37 -10.21 30.38
C GLY A 154 -38.49 -11.51 29.56
N PRO A 155 -39.61 -12.26 29.63
CA PRO A 155 -39.80 -13.53 28.90
C PRO A 155 -40.65 -13.39 27.62
N GLY A 156 -40.26 -14.09 26.54
CA GLY A 156 -41.08 -14.25 25.32
C GLY A 156 -40.25 -14.59 24.07
N TRP A 157 -39.89 -15.85 23.85
CA TRP A 157 -40.50 -16.75 22.84
C TRP A 157 -40.38 -16.28 21.37
N TYR A 158 -39.48 -16.91 20.61
CA TYR A 158 -39.79 -17.82 19.48
C TYR A 158 -38.49 -18.43 18.93
N GLY A 159 -38.39 -19.76 19.00
CA GLY A 159 -37.33 -20.51 18.35
C GLY A 159 -37.55 -20.57 16.83
N TYR A 160 -36.48 -20.39 16.08
CA TYR A 160 -36.36 -20.84 14.69
C TYR A 160 -35.09 -21.70 14.58
N PRO A 161 -35.18 -22.98 14.22
CA PRO A 161 -34.03 -23.82 13.93
C PRO A 161 -33.63 -23.65 12.46
N GLY A 162 -32.42 -23.18 12.16
CA GLY A 162 -31.97 -23.19 10.77
C GLY A 162 -30.62 -22.55 10.46
N TRP A 163 -29.58 -23.38 10.40
CA TRP A 163 -28.62 -23.42 9.27
C TRP A 163 -27.82 -22.17 8.87
N TYR A 164 -27.54 -21.23 9.76
CA TYR A 164 -26.47 -20.25 9.55
C TYR A 164 -25.39 -20.44 10.62
N GLY A 165 -24.33 -21.17 10.25
CA GLY A 165 -23.09 -21.13 11.03
C GLY A 165 -22.60 -19.68 11.11
N PRO A 166 -21.98 -19.26 12.23
CA PRO A 166 -21.44 -17.92 12.34
C PRO A 166 -20.43 -17.74 11.21
N TYR A 167 -20.80 -16.94 10.21
CA TYR A 167 -19.88 -16.47 9.20
C TYR A 167 -18.93 -15.54 9.97
N TYR A 168 -17.85 -16.11 10.48
CA TYR A 168 -16.78 -15.34 11.11
C TYR A 168 -16.21 -14.43 10.04
N TRP A 169 -16.70 -13.19 10.01
CA TRP A 169 -16.09 -12.12 9.26
C TRP A 169 -14.72 -11.89 9.91
N THR A 170 -13.68 -12.46 9.33
CA THR A 170 -12.30 -12.16 9.71
C THR A 170 -12.01 -10.75 9.20
N PRO A 171 -11.78 -9.75 10.08
CA PRO A 171 -11.39 -8.43 9.62
C PRO A 171 -10.11 -8.55 8.78
N PRO A 172 -9.99 -7.80 7.67
CA PRO A 172 -8.75 -7.75 6.90
C PRO A 172 -7.59 -7.39 7.83
N GLU A 173 -6.45 -8.09 7.68
CA GLU A 173 -5.27 -7.84 8.50
C GLU A 173 -4.84 -6.37 8.37
N PRO A 174 -4.61 -5.65 9.48
CA PRO A 174 -4.21 -4.25 9.41
C PRO A 174 -2.83 -4.13 8.72
N LEU A 175 -2.71 -3.21 7.78
CA LEU A 175 -1.44 -2.91 7.14
C LEU A 175 -0.55 -2.06 8.06
N PRO A 176 0.79 -2.22 8.01
CA PRO A 176 1.52 -3.18 7.18
C PRO A 176 1.45 -4.61 7.72
N THR A 177 1.24 -5.60 6.83
CA THR A 177 1.31 -7.02 7.21
C THR A 177 2.73 -7.45 7.56
N GLN A 178 2.87 -8.62 8.15
CA GLN A 178 4.18 -9.20 8.43
C GLN A 178 5.03 -9.41 7.16
N ASP A 179 4.38 -9.76 6.05
CA ASP A 179 5.05 -9.95 4.76
C ASP A 179 5.59 -8.63 4.20
N MET A 180 4.83 -7.54 4.33
CA MET A 180 5.30 -6.22 3.92
C MET A 180 6.55 -5.80 4.69
N VAL A 181 6.55 -5.99 6.01
CA VAL A 181 7.69 -5.62 6.86
C VAL A 181 8.91 -6.48 6.55
N ARG A 182 8.74 -7.80 6.37
CA ARG A 182 9.86 -8.72 6.10
C ARG A 182 10.49 -8.52 4.72
N LYS A 183 9.68 -8.16 3.72
CA LYS A 183 10.13 -8.00 2.33
C LYS A 183 10.50 -6.54 2.01
N ALA A 184 10.23 -5.60 2.91
CA ALA A 184 10.61 -4.20 2.77
C ALA A 184 12.11 -4.03 2.50
N LEU A 185 12.46 -3.01 1.72
CA LEU A 185 13.84 -2.60 1.53
C LEU A 185 14.48 -2.30 2.89
N PRO A 186 15.56 -3.00 3.28
CA PRO A 186 16.26 -2.71 4.52
C PRO A 186 16.79 -1.29 4.53
N GLU A 187 16.41 -0.50 5.54
CA GLU A 187 16.91 0.86 5.73
C GLU A 187 18.25 0.85 6.46
N GLY A 188 19.14 1.79 6.11
CA GLY A 188 20.46 1.93 6.73
C GLY A 188 21.51 2.49 5.78
N THR A 189 22.76 2.08 5.99
CA THR A 189 23.91 2.52 5.17
C THR A 189 24.41 1.38 4.30
N LEU A 190 24.42 1.60 2.99
CA LEU A 190 24.99 0.69 2.00
C LEU A 190 26.42 1.12 1.67
N LYS A 191 27.40 0.36 2.17
CA LYS A 191 28.83 0.63 1.92
C LYS A 191 29.19 0.50 0.42
N PRO A 192 30.30 1.14 -0.03
CA PRO A 192 30.84 0.89 -1.37
C PRO A 192 31.08 -0.60 -1.63
N GLY A 193 30.75 -1.06 -2.83
CA GLY A 193 30.75 -2.46 -3.25
C GLY A 193 29.55 -3.28 -2.74
N GLY A 194 28.70 -2.70 -1.90
CA GLY A 194 27.53 -3.38 -1.34
C GLY A 194 26.36 -3.44 -2.32
N ASN A 195 25.45 -4.38 -2.08
CA ASN A 195 24.15 -4.43 -2.71
C ASN A 195 23.04 -4.68 -1.69
N VAL A 196 21.80 -4.32 -2.05
CA VAL A 196 20.61 -4.57 -1.24
C VAL A 196 19.40 -4.79 -2.13
N THR A 197 18.46 -5.62 -1.67
CA THR A 197 17.20 -5.91 -2.37
C THR A 197 16.03 -5.82 -1.40
N GLY A 198 14.91 -5.29 -1.85
CA GLY A 198 13.66 -5.33 -1.12
C GLY A 198 12.59 -4.44 -1.75
N PHE A 199 11.40 -4.45 -1.17
CA PHE A 199 10.25 -3.70 -1.67
C PHE A 199 10.20 -2.29 -1.11
N LEU A 200 9.92 -1.34 -1.99
CA LEU A 200 9.39 -0.02 -1.65
C LEU A 200 7.88 -0.05 -1.86
N TYR A 201 7.14 0.56 -0.94
CA TYR A 201 5.68 0.66 -1.01
C TYR A 201 5.29 2.11 -1.22
N PHE A 202 4.75 2.44 -2.38
CA PHE A 202 4.33 3.81 -2.68
C PHE A 202 2.84 3.99 -2.45
N GLN A 203 2.44 5.23 -2.15
CA GLN A 203 1.02 5.60 -2.21
C GLN A 203 0.42 5.21 -3.55
N ASN A 204 -0.88 4.86 -3.56
CA ASN A 204 -1.57 4.48 -4.78
C ASN A 204 -1.49 5.62 -5.81
N VAL A 205 -1.08 5.28 -7.04
CA VAL A 205 -0.95 6.20 -8.15
C VAL A 205 -2.33 6.40 -8.77
N GLY A 206 -2.83 7.63 -8.75
CA GLY A 206 -4.18 7.90 -9.23
C GLY A 206 -4.36 7.61 -10.73
N ASN A 207 -5.59 7.25 -11.11
CA ASN A 207 -6.01 6.89 -12.49
C ASN A 207 -5.75 7.97 -13.56
N ARG A 208 -5.28 9.15 -13.16
CA ARG A 208 -4.93 10.27 -14.04
C ARG A 208 -3.49 10.21 -14.52
N GLU A 209 -2.64 9.41 -13.89
CA GLU A 209 -1.26 9.20 -14.32
C GLU A 209 -1.20 8.03 -15.31
N GLY A 210 -0.79 8.29 -16.54
CA GLY A 210 -0.44 7.22 -17.50
C GLY A 210 1.03 6.79 -17.39
N GLN A 211 1.86 7.62 -16.76
CA GLN A 211 3.30 7.43 -16.65
C GLN A 211 3.79 8.05 -15.34
N VAL A 212 4.75 7.38 -14.71
CA VAL A 212 5.49 7.87 -13.55
C VAL A 212 6.98 7.65 -13.75
N THR A 213 7.81 8.41 -13.04
CA THR A 213 9.25 8.19 -12.98
C THR A 213 9.64 7.82 -11.56
N LEU A 214 10.19 6.63 -11.36
CA LEU A 214 10.84 6.28 -10.10
C LEU A 214 12.15 7.06 -10.02
N GLN A 215 12.24 7.93 -9.01
CA GLN A 215 13.46 8.66 -8.70
C GLN A 215 14.03 8.18 -7.37
N ALA A 216 15.32 7.90 -7.37
CA ALA A 216 16.11 7.61 -6.18
C ALA A 216 17.15 8.73 -6.00
N ARG A 217 17.03 9.50 -4.91
CA ARG A 217 18.05 10.47 -4.52
C ARG A 217 19.24 9.74 -3.94
N LEU A 218 20.42 10.00 -4.47
CA LEU A 218 21.65 9.41 -3.99
C LEU A 218 22.24 10.31 -2.91
N VAL A 219 22.11 9.89 -1.66
CA VAL A 219 22.54 10.68 -0.49
C VAL A 219 23.70 9.97 0.20
N ASP A 220 24.78 10.71 0.43
CA ASP A 220 25.92 10.22 1.19
C ASP A 220 25.50 9.99 2.65
N ALA A 221 25.74 8.77 3.17
CA ALA A 221 25.29 8.40 4.50
C ALA A 221 26.04 9.16 5.59
N ASP A 222 27.31 9.49 5.36
CA ASP A 222 28.21 10.09 6.33
C ASP A 222 28.02 11.61 6.38
N THR A 223 27.87 12.26 5.21
CA THR A 223 27.72 13.73 5.14
C THR A 223 26.27 14.20 5.05
N GLY A 224 25.36 13.35 4.56
CA GLY A 224 23.98 13.73 4.25
C GLY A 224 23.81 14.55 2.98
N GLU A 225 24.88 14.78 2.21
CA GLU A 225 24.84 15.51 0.95
C GLU A 225 24.28 14.63 -0.18
N GLN A 226 23.41 15.21 -1.02
CA GLN A 226 22.96 14.54 -2.24
C GLN A 226 24.06 14.66 -3.31
N PHE A 227 24.48 13.53 -3.88
CA PHE A 227 25.52 13.47 -4.91
C PHE A 227 25.00 13.02 -6.28
N GLY A 228 23.71 12.73 -6.41
CA GLY A 228 23.08 12.38 -7.69
C GLY A 228 21.62 11.97 -7.56
N THR A 229 21.05 11.56 -8.68
CA THR A 229 19.70 10.99 -8.78
C THR A 229 19.70 9.90 -9.85
N VAL A 230 19.11 8.74 -9.55
CA VAL A 230 18.82 7.70 -10.54
C VAL A 230 17.35 7.78 -10.90
N SER A 231 17.00 7.65 -12.18
CA SER A 231 15.63 7.78 -12.65
C SER A 231 15.24 6.64 -13.60
N ILE A 232 14.07 6.06 -13.37
CA ILE A 232 13.51 4.98 -14.21
C ILE A 232 12.06 5.34 -14.59
N PRO A 233 11.75 5.51 -15.88
CA PRO A 233 10.39 5.79 -16.30
C PRO A 233 9.55 4.50 -16.42
N PHE A 234 8.32 4.56 -15.93
CA PHE A 234 7.33 3.48 -15.94
C PHE A 234 6.01 3.96 -16.54
N GLY A 235 5.35 3.10 -17.32
CA GLY A 235 3.93 3.20 -17.60
C GLY A 235 3.11 2.69 -16.42
N VAL A 236 1.98 3.34 -16.16
CA VAL A 236 1.03 2.93 -15.13
C VAL A 236 -0.08 2.09 -15.78
N HIS A 237 -0.28 0.87 -15.28
CA HIS A 237 -1.28 -0.05 -15.81
C HIS A 237 -2.29 -0.42 -14.72
N PHE A 238 -3.56 -0.24 -15.05
CA PHE A 238 -4.69 -0.58 -14.20
C PHE A 238 -5.31 -1.90 -14.69
N VAL A 239 -5.19 -2.95 -13.87
CA VAL A 239 -5.79 -4.25 -14.16
C VAL A 239 -7.14 -4.32 -13.45
N HIS A 240 -8.18 -4.72 -14.17
CA HIS A 240 -9.52 -4.91 -13.61
C HIS A 240 -9.73 -6.41 -13.42
N SER A 241 -9.83 -6.83 -12.16
CA SER A 241 -10.18 -8.21 -11.81
C SER A 241 -11.70 -8.34 -11.88
N GLY A 242 -12.20 -9.11 -12.84
CA GLY A 242 -13.64 -9.33 -13.12
C GLY A 242 -14.11 -10.74 -12.83
#